data_AF-A0A8T5MYQ3-F1
#
_entry.id   AF-A0A8T5MYQ3-F1
#
_cell.length_a   1.000
_cell.length_b   1.000
_cell.length_c   1.000
_cell.angle_alpha   90.00
_cell.angle_beta   90.00
_cell.angle_gamma   90.00
#
_symmetry.space_group_name_H-M   'P 1'
#
loop_
_entity.id
_entity.type
_entity.pdbx_description
1 polymer ?
#
loop_
_entity_poly.entity_id
_entity_poly.type
_entity_poly.pdbx_seq_one_letter_code
_entity_poly.pdbx_strand_id
1 'polypeptide(L)'
;MKGHKPHSLEYMPVVANKTVIHYTCNAPSKEILQTIGIESIGHKFGCVDSREVLKIPFEIYKKQGFQIPQDKYQLIINSELLMKRLS
;
A
#
# COMPACT_ATOMS: atom_id res chain seq x y z
N MET A 1 7.51 -19.27 -15.44
CA MET A 1 7.27 -17.91 -16.00
C MET A 1 7.90 -16.92 -15.04
N LYS A 2 8.86 -16.09 -15.50
CA LYS A 2 9.54 -15.10 -14.65
C LYS A 2 8.57 -13.93 -14.40
N GLY A 3 7.99 -13.88 -13.20
CA GLY A 3 7.05 -12.83 -12.80
C GLY A 3 7.79 -11.52 -12.63
N HIS A 4 7.73 -10.65 -13.64
CA HIS A 4 8.12 -9.25 -13.55
C HIS A 4 7.04 -8.42 -14.24
N LYS A 5 6.21 -7.76 -13.42
CA LYS A 5 5.78 -6.36 -13.52
C LYS A 5 4.55 -6.15 -12.63
N PRO A 6 4.62 -5.17 -11.73
CA PRO A 6 3.66 -4.09 -11.86
C PRO A 6 4.27 -2.71 -11.60
N HIS A 7 5.33 -2.34 -12.32
CA HIS A 7 5.71 -0.92 -12.44
C HIS A 7 4.54 -0.04 -12.95
N SER A 8 3.54 -0.64 -13.60
CA SER A 8 2.28 0.03 -13.96
C SER A 8 1.43 0.45 -12.75
N LEU A 9 1.57 -0.21 -11.58
CA LEU A 9 0.84 0.10 -10.35
C LEU A 9 1.58 1.11 -9.46
N GLU A 10 2.88 1.33 -9.67
CA GLU A 10 3.71 2.30 -8.93
C GLU A 10 3.12 3.71 -8.93
N TYR A 11 2.38 4.07 -9.98
CA TYR A 11 1.88 5.43 -10.20
C TYR A 11 0.37 5.60 -10.03
N MET A 12 -0.37 4.55 -9.63
CA MET A 12 -1.82 4.60 -9.56
C MET A 12 -2.35 4.06 -8.22
N PRO A 13 -2.33 4.89 -7.15
CA PRO A 13 -3.12 4.56 -5.99
C PRO A 13 -4.60 4.52 -6.40
N VAL A 14 -5.23 3.35 -6.28
CA VAL A 14 -6.66 3.22 -6.54
C VAL A 14 -7.41 3.48 -5.25
N VAL A 15 -8.25 4.51 -5.25
CA VAL A 15 -9.14 4.82 -4.14
C VAL A 15 -10.51 4.22 -4.43
N ALA A 16 -10.91 3.24 -3.63
CA ALA A 16 -12.25 2.63 -3.71
C ALA A 16 -12.73 2.31 -2.30
N ASN A 17 -14.00 2.61 -1.99
CA ASN A 17 -14.63 2.24 -0.71
C ASN A 17 -13.75 2.56 0.53
N LYS A 18 -13.27 3.82 0.63
CA LYS A 18 -12.40 4.29 1.75
C LYS A 18 -11.13 3.46 1.93
N THR A 19 -10.61 2.92 0.85
CA THR A 19 -9.41 2.08 0.83
C THR A 19 -8.48 2.55 -0.27
N VAL A 20 -7.18 2.52 0.00
CA VAL A 20 -6.10 2.81 -0.96
C VAL A 20 -5.46 1.50 -1.36
N ILE A 21 -5.31 1.24 -2.66
CA ILE A 21 -4.40 0.22 -3.16
C ILE A 21 -3.08 0.88 -3.46
N HIS A 22 -2.01 0.45 -2.81
CA HIS A 22 -0.68 1.04 -2.91
C HIS A 22 0.34 -0.04 -3.23
N TYR A 23 1.14 0.18 -4.27
CA TYR A 23 2.31 -0.64 -4.55
C TYR A 23 3.53 -0.07 -3.83
N THR A 24 4.35 -0.93 -3.23
CA THR A 24 5.62 -0.54 -2.58
C THR A 24 6.65 -1.66 -2.65
N CYS A 25 7.92 -1.31 -2.83
CA CYS A 25 9.04 -2.27 -2.75
C CYS A 25 9.56 -2.45 -1.31
N ASN A 26 9.12 -1.61 -0.37
CA ASN A 26 9.62 -1.57 1.00
C ASN A 26 8.51 -1.89 2.00
N ALA A 27 7.72 -2.92 1.69
CA ALA A 27 6.59 -3.29 2.53
C ALA A 27 7.05 -3.79 3.91
N PRO A 28 6.37 -3.37 5.01
CA PRO A 28 6.60 -3.91 6.34
C PRO A 28 6.46 -5.43 6.43
N SER A 29 6.86 -6.02 7.56
CA SER A 29 6.68 -7.46 7.79
C SER A 29 5.20 -7.85 7.76
N LYS A 30 4.91 -9.12 7.44
CA LYS A 30 3.53 -9.62 7.37
C LYS A 30 2.82 -9.48 8.74
N GLU A 31 3.56 -9.69 9.82
CA GLU A 31 3.09 -9.58 11.21
C GLU A 31 2.66 -8.15 11.53
N ILE A 32 3.45 -7.15 11.12
CA ILE A 32 3.13 -5.73 11.29
C ILE A 32 1.87 -5.37 10.50
N LEU A 33 1.83 -5.77 9.22
CA LEU A 33 0.67 -5.51 8.36
C LEU A 33 -0.62 -6.09 8.95
N GLN A 34 -0.57 -7.34 9.44
CA GLN A 34 -1.71 -8.00 10.09
C GLN A 34 -2.14 -7.29 11.37
N THR A 35 -1.19 -6.92 12.23
CA THR A 35 -1.46 -6.23 13.51
C THR A 35 -2.18 -4.89 13.29
N ILE A 36 -1.83 -4.19 12.21
CA ILE A 36 -2.36 -2.87 11.91
C ILE A 36 -3.64 -2.95 11.05
N GLY A 37 -3.94 -4.09 10.44
CA GLY A 37 -5.11 -4.28 9.58
C GLY A 37 -4.88 -3.81 8.14
N ILE A 38 -3.66 -3.93 7.64
CA ILE A 38 -3.33 -3.72 6.22
C ILE A 38 -3.32 -5.09 5.52
N GLU A 39 -4.10 -5.24 4.45
CA GLU A 39 -4.18 -6.49 3.68
C GLU A 39 -3.13 -6.48 2.56
N SER A 40 -2.32 -7.53 2.47
CA SER A 40 -1.39 -7.73 1.33
C SER A 40 -2.10 -8.47 0.20
N ILE A 41 -2.17 -7.85 -0.98
CA ILE A 41 -2.91 -8.33 -2.15
C ILE A 41 -2.05 -8.52 -3.39
N GLY A 42 -0.71 -8.45 -3.28
CA GLY A 42 0.22 -8.58 -4.40
C GLY A 42 0.07 -9.88 -5.20
N HIS A 43 -0.33 -10.98 -4.56
CA HIS A 43 -0.63 -12.24 -5.23
C HIS A 43 -1.73 -12.11 -6.31
N LYS A 44 -2.72 -11.22 -6.11
CA LYS A 44 -3.79 -10.94 -7.09
C LYS A 44 -3.28 -10.21 -8.33
N PHE A 45 -2.08 -9.62 -8.25
CA PHE A 45 -1.41 -8.89 -9.32
C PHE A 45 -0.20 -9.63 -9.89
N GLY A 46 0.07 -10.87 -9.44
CA GLY A 46 1.22 -11.65 -9.90
C GLY A 46 2.57 -11.21 -9.33
N CYS A 47 2.57 -10.45 -8.23
CA CYS A 47 3.79 -10.12 -7.48
C CYS A 47 4.44 -11.37 -6.89
N VAL A 48 5.77 -11.41 -6.88
CA VAL A 48 6.53 -12.49 -6.25
C VAL A 48 6.43 -12.36 -4.73
N ASP A 49 6.60 -11.16 -4.20
CA ASP A 49 6.29 -10.87 -2.81
C ASP A 49 4.87 -10.31 -2.71
N SER A 50 3.99 -11.06 -2.04
CA SER A 50 2.59 -10.67 -1.84
C SER A 50 2.41 -9.31 -1.16
N ARG A 51 3.43 -8.83 -0.43
CA ARG A 51 3.42 -7.55 0.29
C ARG A 51 3.69 -6.34 -0.62
N GLU A 52 4.07 -6.56 -1.88
CA GLU A 52 4.34 -5.49 -2.83
C GLU A 52 3.10 -4.68 -3.20
N VAL A 53 1.90 -5.24 -3.03
CA VAL A 53 0.64 -4.48 -3.19
C VAL A 53 -0.16 -4.57 -1.92
N LEU A 54 -0.48 -3.43 -1.35
CA LEU A 54 -1.16 -3.27 -0.08
C LEU A 54 -2.51 -2.60 -0.27
N LYS A 55 -3.49 -3.09 0.47
CA LYS A 55 -4.82 -2.52 0.57
C LYS A 55 -4.94 -1.88 1.95
N ILE A 56 -4.92 -0.56 1.98
CA ILE A 56 -4.77 0.26 3.18
C ILE A 56 -6.08 1.00 3.46
N PRO A 57 -6.82 0.66 4.53
CA PRO A 57 -8.02 1.38 4.92
C PRO A 57 -7.71 2.84 5.32
N PHE A 58 -8.63 3.76 5.04
CA PHE A 58 -8.46 5.18 5.41
C PHE A 58 -8.31 5.39 6.91
N GLU A 59 -8.93 4.54 7.74
CA GLU A 59 -8.74 4.62 9.19
C GLU A 59 -7.28 4.43 9.61
N ILE A 60 -6.48 3.70 8.85
CA ILE A 60 -5.07 3.47 9.18
C ILE A 60 -4.28 4.75 8.99
N TYR A 61 -4.47 5.44 7.86
CA TYR A 61 -3.88 6.76 7.66
C TYR A 61 -4.28 7.72 8.78
N LYS A 62 -5.57 7.78 9.15
CA LYS A 62 -6.06 8.65 10.23
C LYS A 62 -5.44 8.32 11.59
N LYS A 63 -5.40 7.03 11.97
CA LYS A 63 -4.77 6.56 13.21
C LYS A 63 -3.28 6.90 13.27
N GLN A 64 -2.63 6.97 12.11
CA GLN A 64 -1.23 7.33 11.95
C GLN A 64 -1.04 8.84 11.71
N GLY A 65 -2.09 9.66 11.87
CA GLY A 65 -1.99 11.12 11.74
C GLY A 65 -1.77 11.62 10.31
N PHE A 66 -1.98 10.78 9.30
CA PHE A 66 -1.95 11.19 7.90
C PHE A 66 -3.34 11.63 7.44
N GLN A 67 -3.38 12.72 6.69
CA GLN A 67 -4.56 13.10 5.92
C GLN A 67 -4.63 12.25 4.64
N ILE A 68 -5.85 11.95 4.18
CA ILE A 68 -6.06 11.35 2.86
C ILE A 68 -6.25 12.50 1.87
N PRO A 69 -5.24 12.84 1.04
CA PRO A 69 -5.38 13.87 0.03
C PRO A 69 -6.25 13.38 -1.12
N GLN A 70 -6.92 14.30 -1.81
CA GLN A 70 -7.54 14.00 -3.11
C GLN A 70 -6.53 13.97 -4.25
N ASP A 71 -5.36 14.59 -4.05
CA ASP A 71 -4.26 14.55 -5.01
C ASP A 71 -3.54 13.19 -4.96
N LYS A 72 -3.36 12.59 -6.14
CA LYS A 72 -2.74 11.27 -6.28
C LYS A 72 -1.28 11.24 -5.86
N TYR A 73 -0.52 12.33 -6.09
CA TYR A 73 0.90 12.37 -5.76
C TYR A 73 1.11 12.45 -4.25
N GLN A 74 0.33 13.30 -3.57
CA GLN A 74 0.34 13.38 -2.12
C GLN A 74 -0.10 12.05 -1.49
N LEU A 75 -1.03 11.31 -2.11
CA LEU A 75 -1.46 10.00 -1.62
C LEU A 75 -0.34 8.97 -1.71
N ILE A 76 0.42 8.95 -2.81
CA ILE A 76 1.62 8.11 -2.96
C ILE A 76 2.63 8.47 -1.87
N ILE A 77 2.94 9.76 -1.70
CA ILE A 77 3.90 10.24 -0.68
C ILE A 77 3.47 9.81 0.72
N ASN A 78 2.20 10.01 1.08
CA ASN A 78 1.69 9.63 2.40
C ASN A 78 1.73 8.12 2.61
N SER A 79 1.54 7.32 1.55
CA SER A 79 1.61 5.86 1.62
C SER A 79 3.05 5.39 1.84
N GLU A 80 4.02 5.96 1.14
CA GLU A 80 5.44 5.66 1.35
C GLU A 80 5.93 6.08 2.75
N LEU A 81 5.49 7.26 3.23
CA LEU A 81 5.78 7.70 4.59
C LEU A 81 5.14 6.80 5.65
N LEU A 82 3.93 6.31 5.39
CA LEU A 82 3.29 5.31 6.23
C LEU A 82 4.13 4.02 6.26
N MET A 83 4.55 3.49 5.11
CA MET A 83 5.38 2.27 5.08
C MET A 83 6.67 2.43 5.89
N LYS A 84 7.37 3.56 5.72
CA LYS A 84 8.59 3.86 6.49
C LYS A 84 8.36 3.96 8.00
N ARG A 85 7.18 4.37 8.45
CA ARG A 85 6.84 4.45 9.87
C ARG A 85 6.55 3.08 10.47
N LEU A 86 6.04 2.17 9.65
CA LEU A 86 5.62 0.83 10.09
C LEU A 86 6.77 -0.18 10.08
N SER A 87 7.83 0.06 9.29
CA SER A 87 9.06 -0.73 9.25
C SER A 87 10.01 -0.41 10.39
#